data_AF-A0A9X0YC59-F1
#
_entry.id   AF-A0A9X0YC59-F1
#
_cell.length_a   1.000
_cell.length_b   1.000
_cell.length_c   1.000
_cell.angle_alpha   90.00
_cell.angle_beta   90.00
_cell.angle_gamma   90.00
#
_symmetry.space_group_name_H-M   'P 1'
#
loop_
_entity.id
_entity.type
_entity.pdbx_description
1 polymer ?
#
loop_
_entity_poly.entity_id
_entity_poly.type
_entity_poly.pdbx_seq_one_letter_code
_entity_poly.pdbx_strand_id
1 'polypeptide(L)'
;MLRRQALAIGSVLLSALTLGGWTLFKQKDKGPLLLSARDDAHGKHYAVGYQLDGKQVFATQVGQRCHDIINHPTQPIALFVARRPGTESYLIDLRNGALLQTLTSNVNRHFYGHAVIHKSGDWLYATENDTSDPGRG
;
A
#
# COMPACT_ATOMS: atom_id res chain seq x y z
N MET A 1 -15.33 4.30 -57.12
CA MET A 1 -14.26 4.66 -56.17
C MET A 1 -14.60 4.39 -54.69
N LEU A 2 -15.88 4.23 -54.29
CA LEU A 2 -16.29 3.98 -52.89
C LEU A 2 -15.86 2.62 -52.27
N ARG A 3 -15.72 1.55 -53.06
CA ARG A 3 -15.35 0.21 -52.53
C ARG A 3 -13.97 0.14 -51.89
N ARG A 4 -12.99 0.89 -52.41
CA ARG A 4 -11.61 0.91 -51.87
C ARG A 4 -11.51 1.70 -50.57
N GLN A 5 -12.33 2.75 -50.42
CA GLN A 5 -12.39 3.55 -49.21
C GLN A 5 -13.10 2.79 -48.07
N ALA A 6 -14.15 2.03 -48.38
CA ALA A 6 -14.84 1.20 -47.39
C ALA A 6 -13.94 0.11 -46.78
N LEU A 7 -13.10 -0.55 -47.60
CA LEU A 7 -12.12 -1.52 -47.10
C LEU A 7 -11.03 -0.86 -46.24
N ALA A 8 -10.56 0.33 -46.61
CA ALA A 8 -9.53 1.05 -45.86
C ALA A 8 -10.04 1.57 -44.50
N ILE A 9 -11.30 1.99 -44.42
CA ILE A 9 -11.91 2.46 -43.16
C ILE A 9 -12.22 1.27 -42.23
N GLY A 10 -12.67 0.14 -42.79
CA GLY A 10 -12.94 -1.08 -42.02
C GLY A 10 -11.69 -1.66 -41.35
N SER A 11 -10.53 -1.64 -42.03
CA SER A 11 -9.27 -2.15 -41.47
C SER A 11 -8.67 -1.23 -40.39
N VAL A 12 -8.87 0.08 -40.47
CA VAL A 12 -8.46 1.04 -39.41
C VAL A 12 -9.31 0.89 -38.14
N LEU A 13 -10.62 0.69 -38.28
CA LEU A 13 -11.50 0.47 -37.12
C LEU A 13 -11.20 -0.87 -36.42
N LEU A 14 -10.92 -1.93 -37.18
CA LEU A 14 -10.61 -3.23 -36.61
C LEU A 14 -9.25 -3.24 -35.88
N SER A 15 -8.26 -2.53 -36.40
CA SER A 15 -6.94 -2.38 -35.75
C SER A 15 -6.99 -1.49 -34.51
N ALA A 16 -7.81 -0.43 -34.50
CA ALA A 16 -8.04 0.38 -33.31
C ALA A 16 -8.75 -0.41 -32.18
N LEU A 17 -9.70 -1.28 -32.52
CA LEU A 17 -10.40 -2.14 -31.56
C LEU A 17 -9.49 -3.24 -30.99
N THR A 18 -8.60 -3.84 -31.80
CA THR A 18 -7.69 -4.88 -31.32
C THR A 18 -6.55 -4.32 -30.48
N LEU A 19 -5.94 -3.19 -30.88
CA LEU A 19 -4.89 -2.52 -30.10
C LEU A 19 -5.43 -1.89 -28.81
N GLY A 20 -6.60 -1.24 -28.87
CA GLY A 20 -7.24 -0.63 -27.70
C GLY A 20 -7.81 -1.65 -26.72
N GLY A 21 -8.36 -2.76 -27.21
CA GLY A 21 -8.81 -3.86 -26.37
C GLY A 21 -7.65 -4.50 -25.59
N TRP A 22 -6.51 -4.75 -26.24
CA TRP A 22 -5.40 -5.45 -25.63
C TRP A 22 -4.75 -4.68 -24.46
N THR A 23 -4.67 -3.36 -24.55
CA THR A 23 -4.15 -2.50 -23.47
C THR A 23 -5.12 -2.43 -22.28
N LEU A 24 -6.44 -2.39 -22.54
CA LEU A 24 -7.48 -2.44 -21.51
C LEU A 24 -7.52 -3.79 -20.76
N PHE A 25 -7.35 -4.91 -21.46
CA PHE A 25 -7.32 -6.24 -20.84
C PHE A 25 -6.04 -6.52 -20.06
N LYS A 26 -4.89 -5.94 -20.46
CA LYS A 26 -3.62 -6.11 -19.74
C LYS A 26 -3.63 -5.50 -18.33
N GLN A 27 -4.52 -4.54 -18.08
CA GLN A 27 -4.60 -3.85 -16.80
C GLN A 27 -5.42 -4.61 -15.76
N LYS A 28 -6.12 -5.69 -16.15
CA LYS A 28 -7.19 -6.26 -15.34
C LYS A 28 -6.75 -7.19 -14.20
N ASP A 29 -5.51 -7.70 -14.19
CA ASP A 29 -5.03 -8.56 -13.11
C ASP A 29 -3.59 -8.21 -12.71
N LYS A 30 -3.41 -7.10 -11.99
CA LYS A 30 -2.27 -7.03 -11.07
C LYS A 30 -2.64 -7.93 -9.90
N GLY A 31 -2.05 -9.12 -9.85
CA GLY A 31 -2.27 -10.09 -8.77
C GLY A 31 -2.04 -9.48 -7.38
N PRO A 32 -2.31 -10.24 -6.30
CA PRO A 32 -2.24 -9.70 -4.95
C PRO A 32 -0.87 -9.09 -4.66
N LEU A 33 -0.87 -7.97 -3.93
CA LEU A 33 0.34 -7.31 -3.47
C LEU A 33 0.81 -7.95 -2.18
N LEU A 34 2.07 -8.38 -2.14
CA LEU A 34 2.77 -8.78 -0.93
C LEU A 34 3.28 -7.54 -0.23
N LEU A 35 2.81 -7.30 0.98
CA LEU A 35 3.24 -6.20 1.82
C LEU A 35 4.28 -6.67 2.82
N SER A 36 5.31 -5.88 3.05
CA SER A 36 6.32 -6.16 4.06
C SER A 36 6.95 -4.86 4.57
N ALA A 37 7.72 -4.96 5.64
CA ALA A 37 8.60 -3.91 6.11
C ALA A 37 10.04 -4.43 6.10
N ARG A 38 10.98 -3.59 5.66
CA ARG A 38 12.40 -3.97 5.63
C ARG A 38 13.31 -2.82 5.98
N ASP A 39 14.52 -3.20 6.38
CA ASP A 39 15.65 -2.28 6.51
C ASP A 39 16.55 -2.38 5.27
N ASP A 40 17.32 -1.34 4.96
CA ASP A 40 18.42 -1.42 4.00
C ASP A 40 19.79 -1.50 4.69
N ALA A 41 20.85 -1.64 3.89
CA ALA A 41 22.23 -1.74 4.39
C ALA A 41 22.73 -0.46 5.10
N HIS A 42 22.02 0.66 4.93
CA HIS A 42 22.31 1.93 5.59
C HIS A 42 21.45 2.16 6.84
N GLY A 43 20.65 1.16 7.24
CA GLY A 43 19.77 1.24 8.40
C GLY A 43 18.49 2.06 8.18
N LYS A 44 18.14 2.41 6.94
CA LYS A 44 16.87 3.08 6.64
C LYS A 44 15.72 2.07 6.63
N HIS A 45 14.54 2.51 7.05
CA HIS A 45 13.34 1.70 7.19
C HIS A 45 12.39 1.94 6.02
N TYR A 46 11.73 0.89 5.54
CA TYR A 46 10.81 0.98 4.40
C TYR A 46 9.54 0.17 4.61
N ALA A 47 8.40 0.77 4.25
CA ALA A 47 7.17 0.07 3.89
C ALA A 47 7.26 -0.33 2.41
N VAL A 48 7.09 -1.62 2.11
CA VAL A 48 7.33 -2.14 0.76
C VAL A 48 6.15 -2.97 0.26
N GLY A 49 5.93 -2.90 -1.06
CA GLY A 49 4.92 -3.67 -1.77
C GLY A 49 5.54 -4.35 -2.99
N TYR A 50 5.34 -5.66 -3.11
CA TYR A 50 5.83 -6.48 -4.22
C TYR A 50 4.69 -7.25 -4.87
N GLN A 51 4.75 -7.42 -6.19
CA GLN A 51 3.92 -8.41 -6.86
C GLN A 51 4.44 -9.83 -6.55
N LEU A 52 3.60 -10.85 -6.81
CA LEU A 52 3.96 -12.26 -6.63
C LEU A 52 5.18 -12.71 -7.47
N ASP A 53 5.48 -12.02 -8.57
CA ASP A 53 6.66 -12.25 -9.41
C ASP A 53 7.94 -11.61 -8.84
N GLY A 54 7.87 -11.01 -7.65
CA GLY A 54 8.99 -10.31 -7.02
C GLY A 54 9.23 -8.90 -7.53
N LYS A 55 8.43 -8.40 -8.49
CA LYS A 55 8.55 -7.02 -8.96
C LYS A 55 8.13 -6.05 -7.86
N GLN A 56 9.03 -5.15 -7.50
CA GLN A 56 8.73 -4.05 -6.58
C GLN A 56 7.70 -3.10 -7.20
N VAL A 57 6.61 -2.84 -6.46
CA VAL A 57 5.62 -1.81 -6.78
C VAL A 57 6.01 -0.50 -6.11
N PHE A 58 6.34 -0.55 -4.81
CA PHE A 58 6.84 0.60 -4.07
C PHE A 58 7.80 0.20 -2.95
N ALA A 59 8.64 1.16 -2.56
CA ALA A 59 9.45 1.11 -1.36
C ALA A 59 9.51 2.50 -0.73
N THR A 60 8.63 2.74 0.23
CA THR A 60 8.41 4.04 0.85
C THR A 60 9.24 4.13 2.11
N GLN A 61 10.21 5.03 2.14
CA GLN A 61 11.03 5.25 3.33
C GLN A 61 10.14 5.78 4.46
N VAL A 62 10.29 5.19 5.65
CA VAL A 62 9.55 5.57 6.87
C VAL A 62 10.53 5.86 8.00
N GLY A 63 10.05 6.55 9.04
CA GLY A 63 10.89 7.00 10.16
C GLY A 63 11.33 5.86 11.10
N GLN A 64 10.54 4.79 11.20
CA GLN A 64 10.72 3.71 12.18
C GLN A 64 10.49 2.34 11.54
N ARG A 65 11.16 1.33 12.09
CA ARG A 65 10.97 -0.07 11.71
C ARG A 65 9.52 -0.47 11.95
N CYS A 66 8.88 -1.12 10.98
CA CYS A 66 7.54 -1.63 11.14
C CYS A 66 7.54 -3.12 11.49
N HIS A 67 6.50 -3.56 12.21
CA HIS A 67 6.32 -4.94 12.68
C HIS A 67 5.07 -5.57 12.09
N ASP A 68 3.95 -4.85 12.14
CA ASP A 68 2.65 -5.34 11.68
C ASP A 68 2.12 -4.49 10.53
N ILE A 69 1.25 -5.10 9.71
CA ILE A 69 0.66 -4.47 8.53
C ILE A 69 -0.82 -4.81 8.49
N ILE A 70 -1.66 -3.78 8.56
CA ILE A 70 -3.11 -3.92 8.61
C ILE A 70 -3.73 -3.31 7.37
N ASN A 71 -4.36 -4.16 6.54
CA ASN A 71 -5.08 -3.70 5.36
C ASN A 71 -6.39 -3.03 5.76
N HIS A 72 -6.73 -1.93 5.09
CA HIS A 72 -8.08 -1.38 5.18
C HIS A 72 -9.08 -2.35 4.53
N PRO A 73 -10.28 -2.57 5.11
CA PRO A 73 -11.22 -3.58 4.62
C PRO A 73 -11.72 -3.34 3.19
N THR A 74 -11.79 -2.09 2.74
CA THR A 74 -12.38 -1.72 1.43
C THR A 74 -11.55 -0.76 0.57
N GLN A 75 -10.48 -0.16 1.10
CA GLN A 75 -9.71 0.88 0.42
C GLN A 75 -8.31 0.33 0.11
N PRO A 76 -7.65 0.79 -0.96
CA PRO A 76 -6.30 0.33 -1.32
C PRO A 76 -5.25 1.02 -0.44
N ILE A 77 -5.41 0.96 0.88
CA ILE A 77 -4.50 1.53 1.86
C ILE A 77 -4.19 0.49 2.94
N ALA A 78 -3.00 0.55 3.52
CA ALA A 78 -2.63 -0.25 4.67
C ALA A 78 -1.88 0.59 5.70
N LEU A 79 -2.06 0.25 6.97
CA LEU A 79 -1.30 0.81 8.07
C LEU A 79 -0.09 -0.08 8.35
N PHE A 80 1.11 0.51 8.29
CA PHE A 80 2.36 -0.11 8.72
C PHE A 80 2.66 0.34 10.15
N VAL A 81 2.60 -0.58 11.10
CA VAL A 81 2.69 -0.27 12.53
C VAL A 81 4.14 -0.40 13.00
N ALA A 82 4.68 0.63 13.68
CA ALA A 82 6.06 0.56 14.16
C ALA A 82 6.29 -0.57 15.17
N ARG A 83 7.51 -1.13 15.13
CA ARG A 83 8.04 -2.10 16.08
C ARG A 83 8.35 -1.41 17.41
N ARG A 84 8.12 -2.12 18.52
CA ARG A 84 8.38 -1.61 19.88
C ARG A 84 9.88 -1.34 20.13
N PRO A 85 10.22 -0.24 20.85
CA PRO A 85 9.36 0.90 21.20
C PRO A 85 9.16 1.79 19.97
N GLY A 86 7.94 1.85 19.44
CA GLY A 86 7.61 2.58 18.22
C GLY A 86 6.53 3.60 18.49
N THR A 87 6.75 4.85 18.11
CA THR A 87 5.83 5.98 18.36
C THR A 87 5.12 6.41 17.09
N GLU A 88 5.45 5.85 15.94
CA GLU A 88 4.87 6.22 14.67
C GLU A 88 4.21 5.02 13.97
N SER A 89 3.19 5.26 13.16
CA SER A 89 2.63 4.26 12.24
C SER A 89 2.25 4.96 10.94
N TYR A 90 2.35 4.26 9.82
CA TYR A 90 2.34 4.88 8.50
C TYR A 90 1.20 4.36 7.65
N LEU A 91 0.28 5.23 7.27
CA LEU A 91 -0.81 4.91 6.37
C LEU A 91 -0.31 5.09 4.92
N ILE A 92 -0.24 4.00 4.18
CA ILE A 92 0.35 3.96 2.83
C ILE A 92 -0.73 3.65 1.80
N ASP A 93 -0.73 4.39 0.69
CA ASP A 93 -1.48 4.07 -0.52
C ASP A 93 -0.83 2.89 -1.25
N LEU A 94 -1.54 1.78 -1.36
CA LEU A 94 -1.02 0.55 -1.95
C LEU A 94 -0.86 0.61 -3.47
N ARG A 95 -1.43 1.62 -4.13
CA ARG A 95 -1.36 1.75 -5.60
C ARG A 95 0.01 2.23 -6.07
N ASN A 96 0.65 3.09 -5.28
CA ASN A 96 1.89 3.78 -5.65
C ASN A 96 2.89 3.95 -4.48
N GLY A 97 2.53 3.54 -3.28
CA GLY A 97 3.35 3.70 -2.07
C GLY A 97 3.30 5.08 -1.45
N ALA A 98 2.38 5.97 -1.84
CA ALA A 98 2.32 7.30 -1.23
C ALA A 98 2.07 7.21 0.28
N LEU A 99 2.90 7.90 1.07
CA LEU A 99 2.65 8.09 2.49
C LEU A 99 1.51 9.10 2.64
N LEU A 100 0.34 8.60 3.04
CA LEU A 100 -0.87 9.40 3.21
C LEU A 100 -0.88 10.11 4.56
N GLN A 101 -0.46 9.41 5.61
CA GLN A 101 -0.45 9.93 6.97
C GLN A 101 0.58 9.21 7.84
N THR A 102 1.22 9.95 8.73
CA THR A 102 1.93 9.40 9.89
C THR A 102 1.07 9.60 11.13
N LEU A 103 0.76 8.51 11.82
CA LEU A 103 0.12 8.52 13.12
C LEU A 103 1.22 8.54 14.16
N THR A 104 1.20 9.51 15.06
CA THR A 104 2.18 9.63 16.14
C THR A 104 1.48 9.40 17.47
N SER A 105 2.05 8.56 18.33
CA SER A 105 1.55 8.36 19.69
C SER A 105 1.67 9.66 20.49
N ASN A 106 0.83 9.81 21.51
CA ASN A 106 0.94 10.93 22.43
C ASN A 106 2.29 10.92 23.18
N VAL A 107 2.66 12.07 23.73
CA VAL A 107 3.84 12.20 24.61
C VAL A 107 3.75 11.19 25.75
N ASN A 108 4.90 10.60 26.11
CA ASN A 108 5.02 9.53 27.10
C ASN A 108 4.21 8.27 26.76
N ARG A 109 3.95 8.02 25.46
CA ARG A 109 3.31 6.79 25.00
C ARG A 109 4.03 6.22 23.80
N HIS A 110 3.91 4.91 23.62
CA HIS A 110 4.30 4.24 22.38
C HIS A 110 3.30 3.14 22.01
N PHE A 111 3.21 2.82 20.73
CA PHE A 111 2.39 1.72 20.24
C PHE A 111 3.02 0.36 20.61
N TYR A 112 2.18 -0.61 20.94
CA TYR A 112 2.59 -2.01 21.12
C TYR A 112 2.75 -2.77 19.79
N GLY A 113 2.84 -2.09 18.65
CA GLY A 113 3.18 -2.71 17.37
C GLY A 113 2.10 -3.55 16.69
N HIS A 114 0.90 -3.65 17.26
CA HIS A 114 -0.26 -4.27 16.65
C HIS A 114 -1.44 -3.29 16.65
N ALA A 115 -2.30 -3.41 15.65
CA ALA A 115 -3.53 -2.64 15.55
C ALA A 115 -4.58 -3.42 14.76
N VAL A 116 -5.83 -2.99 14.81
CA VAL A 116 -6.90 -3.50 13.95
C VAL A 116 -7.75 -2.36 13.43
N ILE A 117 -8.13 -2.42 12.16
CA ILE A 117 -9.08 -1.50 11.56
C ILE A 117 -10.48 -2.11 11.71
N HIS A 118 -11.43 -1.35 12.22
CA HIS A 118 -12.83 -1.76 12.31
C HIS A 118 -13.37 -2.15 10.93
N LYS A 119 -14.32 -3.09 10.86
CA LYS A 119 -14.91 -3.54 9.59
C LYS A 119 -15.50 -2.43 8.72
N SER A 120 -15.91 -1.29 9.30
CA SER A 120 -16.40 -0.14 8.53
C SER A 120 -15.28 0.62 7.82
N GLY A 121 -14.05 0.54 8.32
CA GLY A 121 -12.89 1.28 7.81
C GLY A 121 -12.59 2.59 8.55
N ASP A 122 -13.54 3.10 9.34
CA ASP A 122 -13.45 4.46 9.90
C ASP A 122 -12.66 4.55 11.22
N TRP A 123 -12.44 3.42 11.88
CA TRP A 123 -11.85 3.37 13.22
C TRP A 123 -10.63 2.46 13.25
N LEU A 124 -9.56 2.95 13.86
CA LEU A 124 -8.36 2.21 14.19
C LEU A 124 -8.31 1.95 15.70
N TYR A 125 -8.11 0.70 16.09
CA TYR A 125 -7.84 0.33 17.47
C TYR A 125 -6.38 -0.11 17.57
N ALA A 126 -5.61 0.56 18.42
CA ALA A 126 -4.23 0.22 18.73
C ALA A 126 -4.05 0.23 20.24
N THR A 127 -3.23 -0.67 20.75
CA THR A 127 -2.82 -0.68 22.16
C THR A 127 -1.60 0.21 22.33
N GLU A 128 -1.63 1.09 23.32
CA GLU A 128 -0.52 1.96 23.70
C GLU A 128 -0.03 1.66 25.11
N ASN A 129 1.26 1.86 25.36
CA ASN A 129 1.85 1.81 26.68
C ASN A 129 2.04 3.23 27.23
N ASP A 130 1.73 3.46 28.50
CA ASP A 130 2.10 4.69 29.20
C ASP A 130 3.52 4.55 29.77
N THR A 131 4.45 5.36 29.27
CA THR A 131 5.86 5.34 29.70
C THR A 131 6.14 6.26 30.89
N SER A 132 5.15 7.02 31.37
CA SER A 132 5.32 7.86 32.56
C SER A 132 5.29 7.06 33.86
N ASP A 133 4.68 5.87 33.85
CA ASP A 133 4.57 4.98 35.00
C ASP A 133 4.81 3.51 34.57
N PRO A 134 6.07 3.07 34.49
CA PRO A 134 6.43 1.74 34.00
C PRO A 134 5.73 0.62 34.78
N GLY A 135 4.93 -0.20 34.08
CA GLY A 135 4.26 -1.37 34.67
C GLY A 135 2.73 -1.28 34.72
N ARG A 136 2.14 -0.13 34.38
CA ARG A 136 0.69 -0.01 34.12
C ARG A 136 0.40 -0.29 32.64
N GLY A 137 0.48 -1.57 32.27
CA GLY A 137 -0.13 -2.06 31.02
C GLY A 137 -1.64 -1.88 31.03
#